data_AF-A0A7C5P1U9-F1
#
_entry.id   AF-A0A7C5P1U9-F1
#
_cell.length_a   1.000
_cell.length_b   1.000
_cell.length_c   1.000
_cell.angle_alpha   90.00
_cell.angle_beta   90.00
_cell.angle_gamma   90.00
#
_symmetry.space_group_name_H-M   'P 1'
#
loop_
_entity.id
_entity.type
_entity.pdbx_description
1 polymer ?
#
loop_
_entity_poly.entity_id
_entity_poly.type
_entity_poly.pdbx_seq_one_letter_code
_entity_poly.pdbx_strand_id
1 'polypeptide(L)'
;MKRFVGNNNTKISVEEPSNLLEEKPVEKYVGVKFKTKFLLKEPPEDERIAELAKWCKVFHSHGLTPVVDGKSMGNLSFRLRKGLNEFIITASGLGPKDSLGPECFVRVVDCNVNSRTVYVHGVREPSSESILHYRIYFLRQDAHAVFHGHDTAITEHAKELGAVETKEWKPYGSLELVKSVEEVLNKNNFLVMKKHGFISIGASMEEAGKLALEKKKAVERLLKKEFK
;
A
#
# COMPACT_ATOMS: atom_id res chain seq x y z
N MET A 1 -36.32 -55.25 25.67
CA MET A 1 -36.89 -53.89 25.65
C MET A 1 -36.01 -53.01 26.55
N LYS A 2 -35.40 -51.93 26.03
CA LYS A 2 -34.87 -50.68 26.68
C LYS A 2 -34.34 -50.79 28.14
N ARG A 3 -33.19 -50.24 28.59
CA ARG A 3 -32.33 -49.12 28.19
C ARG A 3 -31.09 -49.10 29.13
N PHE A 4 -30.02 -48.45 28.65
CA PHE A 4 -28.79 -47.99 29.33
C PHE A 4 -28.99 -47.24 30.66
N VAL A 5 -27.98 -47.25 31.56
CA VAL A 5 -27.30 -46.04 32.13
C VAL A 5 -25.87 -46.33 32.62
N GLY A 6 -24.90 -45.50 32.17
CA GLY A 6 -23.69 -44.99 32.87
C GLY A 6 -22.51 -45.96 33.09
N ASN A 7 -21.23 -45.54 33.05
CA ASN A 7 -20.68 -44.19 33.12
C ASN A 7 -19.20 -44.14 32.68
N ASN A 8 -18.81 -42.97 32.19
CA ASN A 8 -17.49 -42.34 32.20
C ASN A 8 -16.27 -42.98 31.54
N ASN A 9 -15.97 -42.49 30.33
CA ASN A 9 -14.61 -42.43 29.82
C ASN A 9 -14.30 -40.98 29.39
N THR A 10 -13.82 -40.16 30.33
CA THR A 10 -13.33 -38.80 30.06
C THR A 10 -11.96 -38.88 29.40
N LYS A 11 -11.93 -38.92 28.07
CA LYS A 11 -10.72 -38.55 27.30
C LYS A 11 -10.65 -37.02 27.27
N ILE A 12 -9.67 -36.49 27.99
CA ILE A 12 -9.23 -35.10 27.82
C ILE A 12 -8.55 -35.04 26.45
N SER A 13 -9.24 -34.49 25.46
CA SER A 13 -8.66 -34.13 24.17
C SER A 13 -7.81 -32.88 24.37
N VAL A 14 -6.50 -33.06 24.29
CA VAL A 14 -5.55 -31.96 24.18
C VAL A 14 -5.75 -31.38 22.78
N GLU A 15 -6.38 -30.21 22.68
CA GLU A 15 -6.48 -29.49 21.41
C GLU A 15 -5.09 -28.98 21.04
N GLU A 16 -4.54 -29.51 19.95
CA GLU A 16 -3.36 -28.91 19.32
C GLU A 16 -3.74 -27.53 18.77
N PRO A 17 -2.89 -26.50 18.93
CA PRO A 17 -3.18 -25.19 18.39
C PRO A 17 -3.22 -25.29 16.86
N SER A 18 -4.39 -25.02 16.28
CA SER A 18 -4.58 -24.96 14.84
C SER A 18 -3.75 -23.81 14.29
N ASN A 19 -2.54 -24.12 13.80
CA ASN A 19 -1.71 -23.20 13.06
C ASN A 19 -2.26 -23.09 11.62
N LEU A 20 -3.51 -22.64 11.50
CA LEU A 20 -4.09 -22.23 10.24
C LEU A 20 -3.50 -20.86 9.96
N LEU A 21 -2.41 -20.84 9.19
CA LEU A 21 -2.02 -19.65 8.44
C LEU A 21 -3.23 -19.28 7.58
N GLU A 22 -4.08 -18.39 8.07
CA GLU A 22 -5.21 -17.87 7.31
C GLU A 22 -4.70 -17.41 5.95
N GLU A 23 -5.12 -18.09 4.89
CA GLU A 23 -4.69 -17.80 3.52
C GLU A 23 -4.92 -16.32 3.20
N LYS A 24 -3.97 -15.71 2.49
CA LYS A 24 -4.13 -14.34 2.01
C LYS A 24 -5.34 -14.30 1.08
N PRO A 25 -6.37 -13.50 1.38
CA PRO A 25 -7.53 -13.40 0.50
C PRO A 25 -7.09 -12.97 -0.89
N VAL A 26 -7.45 -13.76 -1.90
CA VAL A 26 -7.10 -13.51 -3.30
C VAL A 26 -8.04 -12.45 -3.84
N GLU A 27 -7.58 -11.20 -3.89
CA GLU A 27 -8.34 -10.09 -4.45
C GLU A 27 -7.91 -9.80 -5.90
N LYS A 28 -8.83 -9.95 -6.87
CA LYS A 28 -8.59 -9.61 -8.28
C LYS A 28 -8.66 -8.10 -8.52
N TYR A 29 -7.70 -7.56 -9.26
CA TYR A 29 -7.70 -6.15 -9.62
C TYR A 29 -8.76 -5.83 -10.69
N VAL A 30 -9.69 -4.92 -10.37
CA VAL A 30 -10.80 -4.48 -11.23
C VAL A 30 -10.74 -3.00 -11.60
N GLY A 31 -9.68 -2.29 -11.20
CA GLY A 31 -9.52 -0.85 -11.44
C GLY A 31 -9.84 0.00 -10.20
N VAL A 32 -10.16 1.27 -10.42
CA VAL A 32 -10.51 2.20 -9.34
C VAL A 32 -11.90 1.89 -8.76
N LYS A 33 -12.07 2.07 -7.44
CA LYS A 33 -13.35 1.84 -6.72
C LYS A 33 -14.01 3.16 -6.28
N PHE A 34 -13.67 4.24 -6.97
CA PHE A 34 -14.18 5.59 -6.76
C PHE A 34 -14.54 6.25 -8.10
N LYS A 35 -15.28 7.34 -8.05
CA LYS A 35 -15.58 8.16 -9.24
C LYS A 35 -14.42 9.11 -9.51
N THR A 36 -13.94 9.15 -10.74
CA THR A 36 -12.95 10.12 -11.18
C THR A 36 -13.61 11.25 -11.96
N LYS A 37 -13.26 12.49 -11.60
CA LYS A 37 -13.66 13.70 -12.32
C LYS A 37 -12.42 14.37 -12.88
N PHE A 38 -12.25 14.27 -14.19
CA PHE A 38 -11.21 14.98 -14.93
C PHE A 38 -11.59 16.46 -15.06
N LEU A 39 -10.83 17.33 -14.39
CA LEU A 39 -10.95 18.78 -14.53
C LEU A 39 -10.13 19.29 -15.72
N LEU A 40 -9.04 18.60 -16.03
CA LEU A 40 -8.18 18.84 -17.20
C LEU A 40 -7.69 17.48 -17.74
N LYS A 41 -7.69 17.32 -19.08
CA LYS A 41 -7.32 16.07 -19.76
C LYS A 41 -5.96 16.17 -20.45
N GLU A 42 -4.96 16.60 -19.69
CA GLU A 42 -3.58 16.73 -20.12
C GLU A 42 -2.67 16.07 -19.06
N PRO A 43 -1.54 15.46 -19.45
CA PRO A 43 -0.56 14.99 -18.47
C PRO A 43 -0.12 16.13 -17.54
N PRO A 44 0.12 15.87 -16.25
CA PRO A 44 0.58 16.90 -15.35
C PRO A 44 2.00 17.34 -15.70
N GLU A 45 2.27 18.64 -15.57
CA GLU A 45 3.60 19.22 -15.70
C GLU A 45 4.15 19.58 -14.31
N ASP A 46 5.27 18.95 -13.93
CA ASP A 46 6.07 19.28 -12.76
C ASP A 46 7.46 18.66 -12.92
N GLU A 47 8.53 19.43 -12.68
CA GLU A 47 9.91 18.95 -12.86
C GLU A 47 10.25 17.73 -11.98
N ARG A 48 9.56 17.60 -10.84
CA ARG A 48 9.76 16.49 -9.89
C ARG A 48 9.18 15.17 -10.38
N ILE A 49 8.40 15.15 -11.47
CA ILE A 49 7.93 13.92 -12.10
C ILE A 49 9.10 13.03 -12.52
N ALA A 50 10.22 13.63 -12.99
CA ALA A 50 11.41 12.87 -13.35
C ALA A 50 12.00 12.11 -12.15
N GLU A 51 11.98 12.71 -10.96
CA GLU A 51 12.41 12.05 -9.72
C GLU A 51 11.41 10.95 -9.32
N LEU A 52 10.11 11.20 -9.39
CA LEU A 52 9.08 10.19 -9.11
C LEU A 52 9.21 8.98 -10.04
N ALA A 53 9.45 9.21 -11.33
CA ALA A 53 9.70 8.17 -12.33
C ALA A 53 10.96 7.35 -12.01
N LYS A 54 12.05 8.02 -11.58
CA LYS A 54 13.26 7.35 -11.09
C LYS A 54 12.96 6.44 -9.91
N TRP A 55 12.18 6.89 -8.92
CA TRP A 55 11.79 6.05 -7.78
C TRP A 55 10.89 4.89 -8.18
N CYS A 56 9.99 5.07 -9.14
CA CYS A 56 9.19 3.97 -9.70
C CYS A 56 10.07 2.88 -10.32
N LYS A 57 11.09 3.28 -11.09
CA LYS A 57 12.08 2.35 -11.66
C LYS A 57 12.87 1.61 -10.58
N VAL A 58 13.29 2.32 -9.53
CA VAL A 58 14.02 1.73 -8.39
C VAL A 58 13.14 0.73 -7.63
N PHE A 59 11.88 1.06 -7.36
CA PHE A 59 10.95 0.13 -6.69
C PHE A 59 10.72 -1.12 -7.53
N HIS A 60 10.53 -0.95 -8.84
CA HIS A 60 10.37 -2.05 -9.77
C HIS A 60 11.61 -2.97 -9.80
N SER A 61 12.82 -2.40 -9.90
CA SER A 61 14.06 -3.18 -9.96
C SER A 61 14.39 -3.93 -8.67
N HIS A 62 13.85 -3.48 -7.53
CA HIS A 62 14.01 -4.14 -6.23
C HIS A 62 12.83 -5.07 -5.88
N GLY A 63 11.90 -5.28 -6.82
CA GLY A 63 10.74 -6.16 -6.63
C GLY A 63 9.68 -5.61 -5.68
N LEU A 64 9.74 -4.32 -5.32
CA LEU A 64 8.79 -3.66 -4.40
C LEU A 64 7.47 -3.27 -5.07
N THR A 65 7.39 -3.35 -6.41
CA THR A 65 6.17 -3.15 -7.18
C THR A 65 6.00 -4.32 -8.17
N PRO A 66 5.77 -5.54 -7.67
CA PRO A 66 5.70 -6.75 -8.49
C PRO A 66 4.57 -6.65 -9.51
N VAL A 67 4.72 -7.36 -10.63
CA VAL A 67 3.72 -7.37 -11.71
C VAL A 67 2.88 -8.64 -11.61
N VAL A 68 1.57 -8.48 -11.47
CA VAL A 68 0.58 -9.55 -11.41
C VAL A 68 -0.45 -9.31 -12.51
N ASP A 69 -0.71 -10.32 -13.35
CA ASP A 69 -1.60 -10.22 -14.52
C ASP A 69 -1.30 -9.00 -15.41
N GLY A 70 -0.01 -8.73 -15.63
CA GLY A 70 0.47 -7.60 -16.45
C GLY A 70 0.35 -6.22 -15.79
N LYS A 71 -0.07 -6.14 -14.51
CA LYS A 71 -0.24 -4.90 -13.77
C LYS A 71 0.71 -4.84 -12.58
N SER A 72 1.46 -3.75 -12.48
CA SER A 72 2.32 -3.48 -11.33
C SER A 72 1.48 -3.11 -10.11
N MET A 73 1.73 -3.82 -9.02
CA MET A 73 1.19 -3.53 -7.70
C MET A 73 1.98 -2.38 -7.07
N GLY A 74 1.36 -1.60 -6.20
CA GLY A 74 1.99 -0.45 -5.56
C GLY A 74 1.95 0.83 -6.40
N ASN A 75 2.07 1.97 -5.71
CA ASN A 75 1.91 3.29 -6.30
C ASN A 75 2.66 4.34 -5.50
N LEU A 76 3.17 5.35 -6.20
CA LEU A 76 4.07 6.36 -5.63
C LEU A 76 3.51 7.74 -5.90
N SER A 77 3.67 8.65 -4.94
CA SER A 77 3.21 10.02 -5.06
C SER A 77 4.11 11.02 -4.34
N PHE A 78 4.00 12.29 -4.73
CA PHE A 78 4.54 13.43 -3.97
C PHE A 78 3.54 14.58 -3.90
N ARG A 79 3.54 15.29 -2.77
CA ARG A 79 2.71 16.48 -2.54
C ARG A 79 3.25 17.67 -3.32
N LEU A 80 2.37 18.40 -4.01
CA LEU A 80 2.79 19.55 -4.82
C LEU A 80 3.22 20.74 -3.97
N ARG A 81 2.45 21.05 -2.92
CA ARG A 81 2.64 22.24 -2.07
C ARG A 81 2.42 21.90 -0.61
N LYS A 82 3.28 22.40 0.27
CA LYS A 82 3.14 22.26 1.73
C LYS A 82 1.80 22.84 2.19
N GLY A 83 1.10 22.15 3.10
CA GLY A 83 -0.19 22.60 3.63
C GLY A 83 -1.40 22.31 2.75
N LEU A 84 -1.21 21.86 1.50
CA LEU A 84 -2.30 21.47 0.59
C LEU A 84 -2.27 19.97 0.34
N ASN A 85 -3.43 19.35 0.14
CA ASN A 85 -3.55 17.90 -0.10
C ASN A 85 -3.48 17.52 -1.57
N GLU A 86 -2.99 18.44 -2.41
CA GLU A 86 -2.78 18.20 -3.83
C GLU A 86 -1.46 17.48 -4.07
N PHE A 87 -1.48 16.44 -4.90
CA PHE A 87 -0.31 15.59 -5.17
C PHE A 87 -0.31 15.04 -6.58
N ILE A 88 0.86 14.63 -7.06
CA ILE A 88 1.01 13.82 -8.27
C ILE A 88 1.23 12.37 -7.85
N ILE A 89 0.53 11.45 -8.50
CA ILE A 89 0.58 10.01 -8.23
C ILE A 89 0.71 9.24 -9.55
N THR A 90 1.28 8.03 -9.47
CA THR A 90 1.26 7.09 -10.60
C THR A 90 -0.18 6.71 -11.00
N ALA A 91 -0.43 6.57 -12.29
CA ALA A 91 -1.71 6.17 -12.85
C ALA A 91 -2.12 4.74 -12.46
N SER A 92 -3.41 4.48 -12.59
CA SER A 92 -4.05 3.18 -12.38
C SER A 92 -3.60 2.14 -13.40
N GLY A 93 -3.39 0.90 -12.95
CA GLY A 93 -3.19 -0.26 -13.83
C GLY A 93 -1.97 -0.14 -14.75
N LEU A 94 -0.89 0.48 -14.30
CA LEU A 94 0.39 0.49 -15.02
C LEU A 94 0.97 -0.93 -15.10
N GLY A 95 1.70 -1.22 -16.17
CA GLY A 95 2.54 -2.41 -16.27
C GLY A 95 3.87 -2.23 -15.51
N PRO A 96 4.96 -2.89 -15.94
CA PRO A 96 6.31 -2.61 -15.46
C PRO A 96 6.62 -1.11 -15.40
N LYS A 97 7.35 -0.67 -14.37
CA LYS A 97 7.62 0.74 -14.08
C LYS A 97 9.06 1.15 -14.38
N ASP A 98 9.72 0.42 -15.27
CA ASP A 98 11.11 0.63 -15.70
C ASP A 98 11.28 1.82 -16.67
N SER A 99 10.20 2.18 -17.38
CA SER A 99 10.14 3.36 -18.25
C SER A 99 8.72 3.96 -18.22
N LEU A 100 8.54 5.10 -17.55
CA LEU A 100 7.26 5.79 -17.42
C LEU A 100 7.30 7.14 -18.13
N GLY A 101 6.36 7.36 -19.06
CA GLY A 101 6.13 8.66 -19.68
C GLY A 101 5.23 9.57 -18.83
N PRO A 102 5.08 10.86 -19.19
CA PRO A 102 4.24 11.82 -18.46
C PRO A 102 2.78 11.36 -18.30
N GLU A 103 2.24 10.65 -19.29
CA GLU A 103 0.88 10.09 -19.27
C GLU A 103 0.66 9.04 -18.18
N CYS A 104 1.74 8.49 -17.61
CA CYS A 104 1.69 7.54 -16.50
C CYS A 104 1.52 8.21 -15.14
N PHE A 105 1.38 9.54 -15.09
CA PHE A 105 1.16 10.31 -13.87
C PHE A 105 -0.14 11.09 -13.93
N VAL A 106 -0.74 11.29 -12.76
CA VAL A 106 -2.01 11.99 -12.59
C VAL A 106 -1.88 12.93 -11.41
N ARG A 107 -2.28 14.18 -11.58
CA ARG A 107 -2.38 15.16 -10.49
C ARG A 107 -3.75 15.02 -9.85
N VAL A 108 -3.78 14.66 -8.57
CA VAL A 108 -4.99 14.66 -7.75
C VAL A 108 -5.12 16.04 -7.10
N VAL A 109 -6.12 16.79 -7.55
CA VAL A 109 -6.40 18.16 -7.10
C VAL A 109 -7.14 18.16 -5.77
N ASP A 110 -8.16 17.29 -5.65
CA ASP A 110 -8.95 17.15 -4.44
C ASP A 110 -9.65 15.78 -4.36
N CYS A 111 -10.17 15.44 -3.18
CA CYS A 111 -10.93 14.22 -2.94
C CYS A 111 -12.11 14.47 -1.98
N ASN A 112 -13.32 14.19 -2.45
CA ASN A 112 -14.46 14.01 -1.55
C ASN A 112 -14.51 12.54 -1.11
N VAL A 113 -14.06 12.29 0.11
CA VAL A 113 -13.93 10.94 0.68
C VAL A 113 -15.30 10.28 0.88
N ASN A 114 -16.29 11.05 1.33
CA ASN A 114 -17.65 10.55 1.60
C ASN A 114 -18.34 10.08 0.33
N SER A 115 -18.28 10.88 -0.74
CA SER A 115 -18.85 10.52 -2.04
C SER A 115 -17.91 9.66 -2.90
N ARG A 116 -16.72 9.31 -2.38
CA ARG A 116 -15.63 8.64 -3.11
C ARG A 116 -15.42 9.23 -4.49
N THR A 117 -15.18 10.54 -4.54
CA THR A 117 -14.95 11.27 -5.79
C THR A 117 -13.57 11.90 -5.77
N VAL A 118 -12.73 11.57 -6.75
CA VAL A 118 -11.37 12.09 -6.90
C VAL A 118 -11.35 13.04 -8.10
N TYR A 119 -10.88 14.26 -7.88
CA TYR A 119 -10.77 15.31 -8.88
C TYR A 119 -9.35 15.39 -9.39
N VAL A 120 -9.16 15.30 -10.72
CA VAL A 120 -7.82 15.10 -11.29
C VAL A 120 -7.53 15.95 -12.52
N HIS A 121 -6.25 16.24 -12.73
CA HIS A 121 -5.67 16.59 -14.03
C HIS A 121 -4.84 15.40 -14.52
N GLY A 122 -5.11 14.92 -15.72
CA GLY A 122 -4.42 13.77 -16.29
C GLY A 122 -5.17 13.16 -17.46
N VAL A 123 -4.53 12.24 -18.18
CA VAL A 123 -5.14 11.49 -19.29
C VAL A 123 -5.55 10.07 -18.89
N ARG A 124 -5.24 9.66 -17.66
CA ARG A 124 -5.55 8.33 -17.09
C ARG A 124 -6.21 8.45 -15.74
N GLU A 125 -6.88 7.38 -15.35
CA GLU A 125 -7.32 7.18 -13.96
C GLU A 125 -6.11 7.24 -13.00
N PRO A 126 -6.19 7.92 -11.86
CA PRO A 126 -5.13 7.89 -10.85
C PRO A 126 -5.11 6.52 -10.15
N SER A 127 -4.06 6.22 -9.39
CA SER A 127 -3.97 4.99 -8.58
C SER A 127 -5.29 4.65 -7.87
N SER A 128 -5.64 3.36 -7.81
CA SER A 128 -6.79 2.86 -7.03
C SER A 128 -6.71 3.21 -5.54
N GLU A 129 -5.54 3.59 -5.04
CA GLU A 129 -5.31 4.01 -3.66
C GLU A 129 -5.16 5.53 -3.48
N SER A 130 -5.61 6.33 -4.45
CA SER A 130 -5.52 7.79 -4.37
C SER A 130 -6.23 8.37 -3.14
N ILE A 131 -7.34 7.78 -2.70
CA ILE A 131 -8.03 8.21 -1.47
C ILE A 131 -7.14 7.97 -0.24
N LEU A 132 -6.42 6.85 -0.18
CA LEU A 132 -5.48 6.53 0.90
C LEU A 132 -4.36 7.57 0.97
N HIS A 133 -3.74 7.89 -0.18
CA HIS A 133 -2.70 8.93 -0.25
C HIS A 133 -3.23 10.31 0.15
N TYR A 134 -4.42 10.69 -0.33
CA TYR A 134 -5.07 11.95 0.06
C TYR A 134 -5.28 12.05 1.57
N ARG A 135 -5.73 10.96 2.21
CA ARG A 135 -5.95 10.93 3.67
C ARG A 135 -4.65 10.97 4.47
N ILE A 136 -3.60 10.30 4.01
CA ILE A 136 -2.27 10.42 4.61
C ILE A 136 -1.80 11.88 4.54
N TYR A 137 -1.88 12.52 3.37
CA TYR A 137 -1.51 13.93 3.23
C TYR A 137 -2.36 14.87 4.07
N PHE A 138 -3.67 14.59 4.21
CA PHE A 138 -4.55 15.38 5.07
C PHE A 138 -4.11 15.31 6.55
N LEU A 139 -3.82 14.10 7.05
CA LEU A 139 -3.46 13.87 8.45
C LEU A 139 -2.01 14.22 8.80
N ARG A 140 -1.10 14.13 7.83
CA ARG A 140 0.35 14.33 8.00
C ARG A 140 0.85 15.47 7.15
N GLN A 141 0.82 16.68 7.68
CA GLN A 141 1.31 17.89 6.99
C GLN A 141 2.84 17.91 6.79
N ASP A 142 3.56 17.04 7.49
CA ASP A 142 4.98 16.74 7.32
C ASP A 142 5.27 15.72 6.20
N ALA A 143 4.25 14.98 5.73
CA ALA A 143 4.40 14.05 4.62
C ALA A 143 4.40 14.81 3.28
N HIS A 144 5.50 14.66 2.53
CA HIS A 144 5.68 15.22 1.19
C HIS A 144 5.84 14.16 0.11
N ALA A 145 6.09 12.91 0.49
CA ALA A 145 6.00 11.75 -0.38
C ALA A 145 5.37 10.57 0.34
N VAL A 146 4.57 9.80 -0.39
CA VAL A 146 3.96 8.55 0.07
C VAL A 146 4.19 7.52 -1.02
N PHE A 147 4.98 6.48 -0.68
CA PHE A 147 5.33 5.37 -1.55
C PHE A 147 4.73 4.09 -0.98
N HIS A 148 3.76 3.52 -1.70
CA HIS A 148 3.18 2.22 -1.41
C HIS A 148 3.84 1.15 -2.28
N GLY A 149 4.36 0.10 -1.64
CA GLY A 149 4.93 -1.07 -2.31
C GLY A 149 4.39 -2.38 -1.74
N HIS A 150 4.73 -3.48 -2.41
CA HIS A 150 4.40 -4.84 -1.99
C HIS A 150 5.66 -5.68 -1.96
N ASP A 151 5.85 -6.37 -0.83
CA ASP A 151 6.90 -7.35 -0.65
C ASP A 151 6.44 -8.31 0.45
N THR A 152 6.28 -9.58 0.11
CA THR A 152 5.74 -10.58 1.04
C THR A 152 6.63 -10.73 2.27
N ALA A 153 7.96 -10.71 2.10
CA ALA A 153 8.88 -10.83 3.20
C ALA A 153 8.74 -9.64 4.16
N ILE A 154 8.64 -8.40 3.64
CA ILE A 154 8.38 -7.22 4.48
C ILE A 154 7.06 -7.39 5.25
N THR A 155 5.99 -7.86 4.60
CA THR A 155 4.70 -8.01 5.27
C THR A 155 4.70 -9.09 6.33
N GLU A 156 5.41 -10.20 6.13
CA GLU A 156 5.49 -11.32 7.07
C GLU A 156 6.40 -11.03 8.26
N HIS A 157 7.38 -10.14 8.10
CA HIS A 157 8.38 -9.80 9.13
C HIS A 157 8.19 -8.38 9.67
N ALA A 158 6.96 -7.85 9.65
CA ALA A 158 6.66 -6.48 10.07
C ALA A 158 7.16 -6.19 11.49
N LYS A 159 6.98 -7.15 12.40
CA LYS A 159 7.36 -7.05 13.81
C LYS A 159 8.89 -6.98 13.97
N GLU A 160 9.63 -7.83 13.29
CA GLU A 160 11.09 -7.90 13.30
C GLU A 160 11.72 -6.64 12.69
N LEU A 161 11.02 -6.04 11.72
CA LEU A 161 11.37 -4.76 11.11
C LEU A 161 11.02 -3.54 11.98
N GLY A 162 10.37 -3.75 13.13
CA GLY A 162 9.85 -2.67 13.99
C GLY A 162 8.81 -1.79 13.30
N ALA A 163 8.10 -2.34 12.31
CA ALA A 163 7.06 -1.63 11.60
C ALA A 163 5.73 -1.77 12.35
N VAL A 164 4.96 -0.68 12.42
CA VAL A 164 3.56 -0.77 12.84
C VAL A 164 2.75 -1.49 11.76
N GLU A 165 1.79 -2.31 12.16
CA GLU A 165 0.96 -3.09 11.26
C GLU A 165 -0.52 -2.80 11.50
N THR A 166 -1.32 -2.72 10.44
CA THR A 166 -2.78 -2.69 10.55
C THR A 166 -3.32 -3.98 11.16
N LYS A 167 -4.39 -3.91 11.97
CA LYS A 167 -4.90 -5.08 12.73
C LYS A 167 -5.35 -6.25 11.83
N GLU A 168 -6.01 -5.93 10.73
CA GLU A 168 -6.67 -6.88 9.83
C GLU A 168 -6.38 -6.52 8.36
N TRP A 169 -6.49 -7.52 7.49
CA TRP A 169 -6.52 -7.28 6.04
C TRP A 169 -7.79 -6.53 5.65
N LYS A 170 -7.67 -5.56 4.74
CA LYS A 170 -8.79 -4.85 4.12
C LYS A 170 -8.60 -4.75 2.60
N PRO A 171 -9.68 -4.75 1.81
CA PRO A 171 -9.60 -4.70 0.34
C PRO A 171 -8.91 -3.44 -0.18
N TYR A 172 -8.18 -3.52 -1.29
CA TYR A 172 -7.52 -2.33 -1.86
C TYR A 172 -8.55 -1.27 -2.29
N GLY A 173 -8.16 0.00 -2.25
CA GLY A 173 -9.00 1.13 -2.66
C GLY A 173 -10.30 1.29 -1.87
N SER A 174 -10.46 0.58 -0.75
CA SER A 174 -11.64 0.61 0.11
C SER A 174 -11.50 1.69 1.19
N LEU A 175 -12.63 2.19 1.72
CA LEU A 175 -12.60 3.13 2.84
C LEU A 175 -12.24 2.43 4.15
N GLU A 176 -12.47 1.12 4.26
CA GLU A 176 -12.05 0.30 5.39
C GLU A 176 -10.52 0.19 5.46
N LEU A 177 -9.83 0.04 4.33
CA LEU A 177 -8.37 0.08 4.28
C LEU A 177 -7.85 1.45 4.71
N VAL A 178 -8.45 2.52 4.20
CA VAL A 178 -8.12 3.90 4.59
C VAL A 178 -8.22 4.06 6.10
N LYS A 179 -9.37 3.73 6.71
CA LYS A 179 -9.58 3.84 8.16
C LYS A 179 -8.58 2.98 8.95
N SER A 180 -8.31 1.76 8.49
CA SER A 180 -7.35 0.85 9.11
C SER A 180 -5.92 1.44 9.14
N VAL A 181 -5.51 2.12 8.07
CA VAL A 181 -4.23 2.84 8.04
C VAL A 181 -4.26 4.07 8.95
N GLU A 182 -5.34 4.86 8.96
CA GLU A 182 -5.47 6.03 9.83
C GLU A 182 -5.32 5.68 11.32
N GLU A 183 -5.84 4.53 11.76
CA GLU A 183 -5.73 4.03 13.14
C GLU A 183 -4.28 3.84 13.60
N VAL A 184 -3.37 3.48 12.68
CA VAL A 184 -1.96 3.16 13.00
C VAL A 184 -0.97 4.20 12.47
N LEU A 185 -1.43 5.17 11.68
CA LEU A 185 -0.58 6.13 10.98
C LEU A 185 0.30 6.94 11.94
N ASN A 186 -0.31 7.63 12.91
CA ASN A 186 0.35 8.53 13.87
C ASN A 186 1.56 9.26 13.24
N LYS A 187 2.73 9.28 13.89
CA LYS A 187 4.00 9.80 13.35
C LYS A 187 4.87 8.72 12.68
N ASN A 188 4.31 7.56 12.36
CA ASN A 188 5.06 6.48 11.73
C ASN A 188 5.38 6.84 10.27
N ASN A 189 6.64 6.61 9.87
CA ASN A 189 7.10 6.84 8.51
C ASN A 189 7.16 5.55 7.69
N PHE A 190 7.02 4.39 8.33
CA PHE A 190 6.91 3.11 7.67
C PHE A 190 5.85 2.27 8.39
N LEU A 191 4.89 1.75 7.65
CA LEU A 191 3.84 0.88 8.17
C LEU A 191 3.52 -0.24 7.20
N VAL A 192 3.06 -1.36 7.74
CA VAL A 192 2.62 -2.54 6.98
C VAL A 192 1.09 -2.61 7.00
N MET A 193 0.52 -2.76 5.82
CA MET A 193 -0.88 -3.12 5.64
C MET A 193 -0.96 -4.65 5.60
N LYS A 194 -1.54 -5.25 6.64
CA LYS A 194 -1.55 -6.70 6.88
C LYS A 194 -2.03 -7.49 5.67
N LYS A 195 -1.22 -8.45 5.24
CA LYS A 195 -1.41 -9.28 4.02
C LYS A 195 -1.63 -8.48 2.73
N HIS A 196 -1.30 -7.19 2.70
CA HIS A 196 -1.49 -6.32 1.55
C HIS A 196 -0.15 -5.82 0.99
N GLY A 197 0.57 -5.00 1.75
CA GLY A 197 1.83 -4.37 1.35
C GLY A 197 2.32 -3.41 2.43
N PHE A 198 3.11 -2.41 2.06
CA PHE A 198 3.64 -1.42 3.02
C PHE A 198 3.50 0.00 2.47
N ILE A 199 3.53 0.98 3.38
CA ILE A 199 3.58 2.41 3.04
C ILE A 199 4.84 2.99 3.66
N SER A 200 5.63 3.70 2.84
CA SER A 200 6.78 4.49 3.25
C SER A 200 6.49 5.96 3.02
N ILE A 201 6.72 6.80 4.03
CA ILE A 201 6.39 8.22 4.08
C ILE A 201 7.66 9.01 4.38
N GLY A 202 7.87 10.13 3.69
CA GLY A 202 9.02 11.00 3.90
C GLY A 202 8.69 12.47 3.73
N ALA A 203 9.56 13.35 4.25
CA ALA A 203 9.55 14.77 3.97
C ALA A 203 10.10 15.09 2.57
N SER A 204 10.61 14.08 1.86
CA SER A 204 10.96 14.10 0.45
C SER A 204 10.72 12.72 -0.20
N MET A 205 10.69 12.66 -1.53
CA MET A 205 10.67 11.39 -2.26
C MET A 205 11.93 10.57 -1.98
N GLU A 206 13.07 11.22 -1.82
CA GLU A 206 14.31 10.54 -1.45
C GLU A 206 14.22 9.85 -0.08
N GLU A 207 13.69 10.52 0.94
CA GLU A 207 13.48 9.91 2.27
C GLU A 207 12.53 8.73 2.22
N ALA A 208 11.37 8.88 1.58
CA ALA A 208 10.38 7.81 1.44
C ALA A 208 10.98 6.60 0.70
N GLY A 209 11.75 6.85 -0.36
CA GLY A 209 12.39 5.82 -1.16
C GLY A 209 13.52 5.10 -0.41
N LYS A 210 14.42 5.84 0.24
CA LYS A 210 15.52 5.27 1.03
C LYS A 210 15.01 4.42 2.19
N LEU A 211 13.97 4.89 2.90
CA LEU A 211 13.37 4.14 4.00
C LEU A 211 12.79 2.81 3.54
N ALA A 212 12.09 2.78 2.39
CA ALA A 212 11.59 1.52 1.83
C ALA A 212 12.73 0.55 1.45
N LEU A 213 13.80 1.04 0.83
CA LEU A 213 14.98 0.23 0.50
C LEU A 213 15.73 -0.25 1.74
N GLU A 214 15.76 0.53 2.82
CA GLU A 214 16.33 0.11 4.09
C GLU A 214 15.56 -1.08 4.66
N LYS A 215 14.23 -1.02 4.68
CA LYS A 215 13.37 -2.13 5.14
C LYS A 215 13.51 -3.37 4.27
N LYS A 216 13.60 -3.20 2.94
CA LYS A 216 13.91 -4.28 2.00
C LYS A 216 15.25 -4.97 2.33
N LYS A 217 16.33 -4.20 2.50
CA LYS A 217 17.64 -4.75 2.88
C LYS A 217 17.62 -5.39 4.27
N ALA A 218 16.87 -4.84 5.21
CA ALA A 218 16.74 -5.39 6.54
C ALA A 218 16.07 -6.77 6.52
N VAL A 219 14.97 -6.92 5.78
CA VAL A 219 14.29 -8.21 5.70
C VAL A 219 15.13 -9.26 4.96
N GLU A 220 15.85 -8.87 3.90
CA GLU A 220 16.79 -9.77 3.21
C GLU A 220 17.91 -10.27 4.14
N ARG A 221 18.36 -9.45 5.10
CA ARG A 221 19.34 -9.87 6.11
C ARG A 221 18.73 -10.79 7.16
N LEU A 222 17.47 -10.59 7.54
CA LEU A 222 16.76 -11.49 8.46
C LEU A 222 16.66 -12.89 7.86
N LEU A 223 16.14 -12.99 6.63
CA LEU A 223 16.01 -14.26 5.92
C LEU A 223 17.36 -14.97 5.76
N LYS A 224 18.43 -14.25 5.40
CA LYS A 224 19.78 -14.84 5.29
C LYS A 224 20.34 -15.40 6.61
N LYS A 225 19.87 -14.92 7.76
CA LYS A 225 20.29 -15.44 9.08
C LYS A 225 19.50 -16.68 9.49
N GLU A 226 18.25 -16.82 9.04
CA GLU A 226 17.42 -17.99 9.34
C GLU A 226 17.88 -19.25 8.61
N PHE A 227 18.55 -19.09 7.46
CA PHE A 227 19.11 -20.19 6.67
C PHE A 227 20.61 -20.46 6.92
N LYS A 228 21.19 -19.88 7.97
CA LYS A 228 22.56 -20.15 8.42
C LYS A 228 22.56 -20.82 9.78
#